data_AF-A0A1Y5FCB2-F1
#
_entry.id   AF-A0A1Y5FCB2-F1
#
_cell.length_a   1.000
_cell.length_b   1.000
_cell.length_c   1.000
_cell.angle_alpha   90.00
_cell.angle_beta   90.00
_cell.angle_gamma   90.00
#
_symmetry.space_group_name_H-M   'P 1'
#
loop_
_entity.id
_entity.type
_entity.pdbx_description
1 polymer ?
#
loop_
_entity_poly.entity_id
_entity_poly.type
_entity_poly.pdbx_seq_one_letter_code
_entity_poly.pdbx_strand_id
1 'polypeptide(L)'
;MIVIKTLFLFFLPLQFIYALDTGTGSDGVCNLTVALNTSVKSVYNCTEINVTAVVNVTGNTALILKSQGNVTFSGTGSLVLDGIVGANGANTGTSTGGSAGPGGFAGGGCLTDAACGGVSGDDGASGGNGGQGFGGNTASSLAAGQSGGGGGGGARFGTVTLPTSGTNGLDDLGGVINAGAAGVSSYAPESAFESLLVGGSGGGSGGGGDDSGTLHSGGAGGGGGGVLRIQAGGDITVNLGRSITSNGGNGGDGSGAVSGGGGAGSGGAIFLQAEGNILINGSVNATGGTGGDGTHATNNDGGSGGSGRIRFDDGDGIITGTGTITPAAYVTTLPVTGVQQQVFESPISCGSIGVIDKDRSLKLVLSMVFIMLVSYIVSKRSLNI
;
A
#
# COMPACT_ATOMS: atom_id res chain seq x y z
N MET A 1 -15.23 31.69 52.39
CA MET A 1 -14.01 30.90 52.12
C MET A 1 -14.46 29.59 51.48
N ILE A 2 -14.46 29.57 50.16
CA ILE A 2 -13.64 28.70 49.30
C ILE A 2 -14.40 27.42 48.94
N VAL A 3 -15.21 27.52 47.89
CA VAL A 3 -14.92 26.93 46.57
C VAL A 3 -15.54 25.55 46.45
N ILE A 4 -16.83 25.53 46.09
CA ILE A 4 -17.46 24.41 45.37
C ILE A 4 -16.91 24.46 43.94
N LYS A 5 -15.67 23.97 43.81
CA LYS A 5 -15.09 23.49 42.56
C LYS A 5 -15.80 22.19 42.23
N THR A 6 -15.91 21.88 40.94
CA THR A 6 -16.30 20.56 40.39
C THR A 6 -17.81 20.31 40.22
N LEU A 7 -18.53 21.24 39.59
CA LEU A 7 -19.65 20.86 38.73
C LEU A 7 -19.08 20.59 37.34
N PHE A 8 -18.79 19.31 37.09
CA PHE A 8 -18.20 18.80 35.86
C PHE A 8 -19.16 19.11 34.69
N LEU A 9 -18.70 20.04 33.87
CA LEU A 9 -19.36 20.57 32.69
C LEU A 9 -19.77 19.44 31.75
N PHE A 10 -20.97 19.55 31.21
CA PHE A 10 -21.55 18.81 30.10
C PHE A 10 -20.50 18.24 29.12
N PHE A 11 -20.32 16.91 29.15
CA PHE A 11 -19.80 16.16 28.00
C PHE A 11 -20.89 16.16 26.92
N LEU A 12 -21.02 17.26 26.18
CA LEU A 12 -21.53 17.18 24.82
C LEU A 12 -20.57 16.23 24.09
N PRO A 13 -21.04 15.14 23.46
CA PRO A 13 -20.23 14.49 22.46
C PRO A 13 -20.10 15.53 21.33
N LEU A 14 -19.03 16.32 21.40
CA LEU A 14 -18.51 17.05 20.25
C LEU A 14 -18.37 15.98 19.19
N GLN A 15 -19.32 15.96 18.26
CA GLN A 15 -19.21 15.14 17.09
C GLN A 15 -17.92 15.63 16.46
N PHE A 16 -16.90 14.78 16.50
CA PHE A 16 -15.65 15.04 15.81
C PHE A 16 -16.03 15.14 14.34
N ILE A 17 -16.21 16.38 13.91
CA ILE A 17 -16.22 16.79 12.52
C ILE A 17 -14.88 16.26 12.00
N TYR A 18 -14.90 15.21 11.19
CA TYR A 18 -13.71 14.56 10.66
C TYR A 18 -13.06 15.50 9.65
N ALA A 19 -12.42 16.55 10.15
CA ALA A 19 -11.50 17.37 9.39
C ALA A 19 -10.31 16.50 8.95
N LEU A 20 -9.74 16.79 7.77
CA LEU A 20 -8.53 16.13 7.34
C LEU A 20 -7.43 16.38 8.39
N ASP A 21 -6.78 15.32 8.86
CA ASP A 21 -5.65 15.46 9.78
C ASP A 21 -4.41 15.92 8.99
N THR A 22 -4.25 17.24 8.88
CA THR A 22 -3.13 17.92 8.23
C THR A 22 -1.89 18.04 9.13
N GLY A 23 -1.96 17.46 10.34
CA GLY A 23 -0.87 17.45 11.30
C GLY A 23 -0.71 18.75 12.09
N THR A 24 0.28 18.75 12.98
CA THR A 24 0.52 19.85 13.94
C THR A 24 1.53 20.89 13.47
N GLY A 25 2.26 20.64 12.38
CA GLY A 25 3.35 21.49 11.93
C GLY A 25 4.60 21.46 12.82
N SER A 26 4.71 20.49 13.74
CA SER A 26 5.79 20.40 14.72
C SER A 26 7.19 20.25 14.12
N ASP A 27 7.29 19.77 12.88
CA ASP A 27 8.55 19.62 12.14
C ASP A 27 8.93 20.88 11.33
N GLY A 28 8.11 21.94 11.37
CA GLY A 28 8.31 23.15 10.58
C GLY A 28 8.22 22.88 9.07
N VAL A 29 8.97 23.63 8.26
CA VAL A 29 9.03 23.41 6.82
C VAL A 29 9.93 22.21 6.51
N CYS A 30 9.38 21.20 5.85
CA CYS A 30 10.10 19.98 5.49
C CYS A 30 10.66 20.08 4.06
N ASN A 31 11.93 20.43 3.95
CA ASN A 31 12.66 20.42 2.67
C ASN A 31 13.29 19.04 2.44
N LEU A 32 12.54 18.16 1.78
CA LEU A 32 12.97 16.79 1.52
C LEU A 32 13.98 16.76 0.37
N THR A 33 15.25 16.62 0.75
CA THR A 33 16.42 16.66 -0.15
C THR A 33 17.34 15.45 -0.02
N VAL A 34 17.08 14.59 0.97
CA VAL A 34 17.90 13.42 1.31
C VAL A 34 17.03 12.18 1.44
N ALA A 35 17.65 11.00 1.37
CA ALA A 35 16.96 9.73 1.58
C ALA A 35 16.27 9.68 2.96
N LEU A 36 15.10 9.05 3.01
CA LEU A 36 14.32 8.86 4.23
C LEU A 36 14.33 7.38 4.64
N ASN A 37 14.26 7.13 5.94
CA ASN A 37 14.14 5.78 6.50
C ASN A 37 12.93 5.72 7.45
N THR A 38 11.86 5.06 7.01
CA THR A 38 10.60 4.95 7.76
C THR A 38 10.71 4.05 8.98
N SER A 39 11.76 3.25 9.11
CA SER A 39 12.05 2.54 10.36
C SER A 39 12.60 3.48 11.44
N VAL A 40 13.13 4.66 11.06
CA VAL A 40 13.58 5.71 11.98
C VAL A 40 12.48 6.74 12.22
N LYS A 41 11.88 7.26 11.15
CA LYS A 41 10.77 8.22 11.21
C LYS A 41 9.83 8.00 10.02
N SER A 42 8.60 7.59 10.32
CA SER A 42 7.58 7.30 9.33
C SER A 42 6.53 8.40 9.17
N VAL A 43 6.40 9.29 10.15
CA VAL A 43 5.42 10.38 10.14
C VAL A 43 6.12 11.73 10.23
N TYR A 44 5.86 12.59 9.25
CA TYR A 44 6.33 13.98 9.21
C TYR A 44 5.14 14.92 9.37
N ASN A 45 5.20 15.84 10.34
CA ASN A 45 4.15 16.82 10.65
C ASN A 45 4.67 18.22 10.32
N CYS A 46 4.54 18.63 9.07
CA CYS A 46 5.16 19.82 8.52
C CYS A 46 4.17 20.98 8.41
N THR A 47 4.67 22.21 8.39
CA THR A 47 3.87 23.38 7.99
C THR A 47 3.73 23.42 6.47
N GLU A 48 4.80 23.09 5.75
CA GLU A 48 4.84 22.93 4.29
C GLU A 48 5.81 21.81 3.93
N ILE A 49 5.62 21.17 2.77
CA ILE A 49 6.52 20.13 2.27
C ILE A 49 7.03 20.50 0.88
N ASN A 50 8.35 20.57 0.76
CA ASN A 50 9.04 20.84 -0.51
C ASN A 50 9.95 19.66 -0.86
N VAL A 51 9.59 18.92 -1.90
CA VAL A 51 10.45 17.88 -2.49
C VAL A 51 11.20 18.53 -3.65
N THR A 52 12.50 18.77 -3.46
CA THR A 52 13.33 19.50 -4.44
C THR A 52 14.44 18.66 -5.06
N ALA A 53 14.69 17.48 -4.51
CA ALA A 53 15.60 16.47 -5.05
C ALA A 53 14.94 15.08 -5.07
N VAL A 54 15.58 14.11 -5.73
CA VAL A 54 15.15 12.72 -5.68
C VAL A 54 15.37 12.18 -4.26
N VAL A 55 14.32 11.67 -3.65
CA VAL A 55 14.30 11.16 -2.27
C VAL A 55 13.94 9.67 -2.34
N ASN A 56 14.94 8.82 -2.07
CA ASN A 56 14.73 7.39 -1.90
C ASN A 56 14.22 7.11 -0.49
N VAL A 57 13.09 6.43 -0.40
CA VAL A 57 12.46 6.08 0.87
C VAL A 57 12.67 4.60 1.13
N THR A 58 13.30 4.28 2.26
CA THR A 58 13.54 2.91 2.71
C THR A 58 12.87 2.67 4.07
N GLY A 59 12.88 1.43 4.56
CA GLY A 59 12.35 1.07 5.87
C GLY A 59 11.17 0.10 5.79
N ASN A 60 10.54 -0.17 6.93
CA ASN A 60 9.55 -1.26 7.05
C ASN A 60 8.12 -0.76 7.25
N THR A 61 7.91 0.55 7.41
CA THR A 61 6.58 1.13 7.67
C THR A 61 6.20 2.15 6.60
N ALA A 62 4.92 2.46 6.50
CA ALA A 62 4.40 3.45 5.57
C ALA A 62 4.99 4.84 5.80
N LEU A 63 5.29 5.58 4.73
CA LEU A 63 5.63 7.00 4.82
C LEU A 63 4.34 7.83 4.86
N ILE A 64 4.18 8.61 5.93
CA ILE A 64 3.05 9.53 6.13
C ILE A 64 3.59 10.96 6.21
N LEU A 65 3.19 11.78 5.24
CA LEU A 65 3.54 13.18 5.12
C LEU A 65 2.29 14.02 5.42
N LYS A 66 2.30 14.75 6.53
CA LYS A 66 1.24 15.69 6.89
C LYS A 66 1.75 17.11 6.75
N SER A 67 0.97 17.96 6.09
CA SER A 67 1.30 19.35 5.81
C SER A 67 0.10 20.24 6.12
N GLN A 68 0.30 21.28 6.92
CA GLN A 68 -0.74 22.30 7.16
C GLN A 68 -0.99 23.17 5.93
N GLY A 69 0.03 23.36 5.09
CA GLY A 69 -0.04 24.09 3.82
C GLY A 69 0.27 23.19 2.63
N ASN A 70 0.95 23.74 1.63
CA ASN A 70 1.16 23.10 0.34
C ASN A 70 2.21 21.97 0.39
N VAL A 71 2.04 21.01 -0.51
CA VAL A 71 3.04 19.98 -0.83
C VAL A 71 3.46 20.14 -2.28
N THR A 72 4.72 20.48 -2.51
CA THR A 72 5.23 20.78 -3.86
C THR A 72 6.41 19.89 -4.23
N PHE A 73 6.30 19.22 -5.39
CA PHE A 73 7.41 18.54 -6.05
C PHE A 73 7.95 19.44 -7.15
N SER A 74 9.17 19.95 -7.00
CA SER A 74 9.79 20.90 -7.94
C SER A 74 11.28 20.59 -8.13
N GLY A 75 11.99 21.31 -8.99
CA GLY A 75 13.42 21.05 -9.21
C GLY A 75 13.64 19.65 -9.77
N THR A 76 14.44 18.80 -9.12
CA THR A 76 14.54 17.35 -9.40
C THR A 76 13.73 16.48 -8.43
N GLY A 77 12.83 17.10 -7.69
CA GLY A 77 11.99 16.54 -6.65
C GLY A 77 11.20 15.32 -7.08
N SER A 78 11.46 14.16 -6.51
CA SER A 78 10.69 12.93 -6.73
C SER A 78 10.78 12.04 -5.49
N LEU A 79 9.71 11.29 -5.21
CA LEU A 79 9.69 10.29 -4.14
C LEU A 79 9.74 8.89 -4.76
N VAL A 80 10.70 8.08 -4.31
CA VAL A 80 10.89 6.70 -4.79
C VAL A 80 10.70 5.75 -3.61
N LEU A 81 9.62 4.96 -3.66
CA LEU A 81 9.23 3.98 -2.65
C LEU A 81 9.19 2.55 -3.24
N ASP A 82 9.93 2.33 -4.32
CA ASP A 82 9.88 1.11 -5.11
C ASP A 82 10.45 -0.10 -4.32
N GLY A 83 9.92 -1.28 -4.62
CA GLY A 83 10.53 -2.55 -4.22
C GLY A 83 11.83 -2.81 -4.99
N ILE A 84 12.72 -3.57 -4.38
CA ILE A 84 14.01 -3.92 -4.96
C ILE A 84 13.88 -5.19 -5.80
N VAL A 85 14.67 -5.26 -6.87
CA VAL A 85 14.80 -6.43 -7.75
C VAL A 85 15.33 -7.65 -6.97
N GLY A 86 14.78 -8.82 -7.23
CA GLY A 86 15.29 -10.09 -6.68
C GLY A 86 16.67 -10.43 -7.25
N ALA A 87 17.51 -11.10 -6.46
CA ALA A 87 18.81 -11.55 -6.97
C ALA A 87 18.65 -12.63 -8.04
N ASN A 88 19.51 -12.59 -9.07
CA ASN A 88 19.62 -13.68 -10.03
C ASN A 88 20.06 -14.98 -9.33
N GLY A 89 19.68 -16.10 -9.92
CA GLY A 89 20.16 -17.42 -9.52
C GLY A 89 21.69 -17.52 -9.63
N ALA A 90 22.26 -18.51 -8.94
CA ALA A 90 23.69 -18.76 -8.93
C ALA A 90 24.00 -20.27 -9.02
N ASN A 91 25.15 -20.60 -9.58
CA ASN A 91 25.69 -21.97 -9.53
C ASN A 91 26.13 -22.27 -8.10
N THR A 92 25.64 -23.36 -7.52
CA THR A 92 25.95 -23.81 -6.15
C THR A 92 25.68 -22.74 -5.07
N GLY A 93 24.80 -21.78 -5.36
CA GLY A 93 24.60 -20.58 -4.57
C GLY A 93 23.14 -20.28 -4.26
N THR A 94 22.93 -19.34 -3.34
CA THR A 94 21.61 -18.86 -2.95
C THR A 94 21.21 -17.63 -3.78
N SER A 95 19.90 -17.40 -3.88
CA SER A 95 19.35 -16.16 -4.43
C SER A 95 18.56 -15.45 -3.33
N THR A 96 18.84 -14.18 -3.09
CA THR A 96 18.19 -13.40 -2.04
C THR A 96 16.98 -12.66 -2.62
N GLY A 97 15.83 -12.80 -1.95
CA GLY A 97 14.60 -12.09 -2.30
C GLY A 97 14.79 -10.57 -2.31
N GLY A 98 14.11 -9.90 -3.23
CA GLY A 98 14.09 -8.46 -3.33
C GLY A 98 13.52 -7.83 -2.05
N SER A 99 14.22 -6.82 -1.53
CA SER A 99 13.74 -6.06 -0.37
C SER A 99 12.47 -5.27 -0.71
N ALA A 100 11.55 -5.19 0.24
CA ALA A 100 10.33 -4.40 0.09
C ALA A 100 10.60 -2.90 0.05
N GLY A 101 9.71 -2.16 -0.61
CA GLY A 101 9.53 -0.74 -0.34
C GLY A 101 8.94 -0.50 1.06
N PRO A 102 8.95 0.74 1.56
CA PRO A 102 8.48 1.10 2.90
C PRO A 102 7.02 0.67 3.14
N GLY A 103 6.79 -0.30 4.03
CA GLY A 103 5.46 -0.84 4.32
C GLY A 103 4.93 -1.86 3.30
N GLY A 104 5.75 -2.28 2.33
CA GLY A 104 5.51 -3.43 1.46
C GLY A 104 6.09 -4.74 2.03
N PHE A 105 6.17 -5.77 1.19
CA PHE A 105 6.66 -7.11 1.58
C PHE A 105 7.76 -7.62 0.66
N ALA A 106 8.70 -8.38 1.23
CA ALA A 106 9.86 -8.89 0.53
C ALA A 106 9.49 -10.02 -0.45
N GLY A 107 10.28 -10.18 -1.50
CA GLY A 107 10.20 -11.33 -2.40
C GLY A 107 10.73 -12.61 -1.76
N GLY A 108 10.32 -13.74 -2.31
CA GLY A 108 10.81 -15.06 -1.92
C GLY A 108 12.26 -15.24 -2.35
N GLY A 109 13.06 -15.90 -1.51
CA GLY A 109 14.43 -16.24 -1.85
C GLY A 109 14.59 -17.71 -2.23
N CYS A 110 15.83 -18.10 -2.39
CA CYS A 110 16.27 -19.47 -2.24
C CYS A 110 17.47 -19.45 -1.30
N LEU A 111 17.20 -19.44 0.01
CA LEU A 111 18.18 -19.11 1.06
C LEU A 111 18.70 -20.31 1.86
N THR A 112 18.16 -21.50 1.65
CA THR A 112 18.56 -22.69 2.41
C THR A 112 19.80 -23.34 1.76
N ASP A 113 20.93 -23.19 2.46
CA ASP A 113 22.09 -24.09 2.54
C ASP A 113 22.48 -24.92 1.31
N ALA A 114 23.29 -24.37 0.38
CA ALA A 114 23.99 -25.08 -0.72
C ALA A 114 23.12 -25.98 -1.65
N ALA A 115 21.85 -26.21 -1.33
CA ALA A 115 20.95 -27.22 -1.88
C ALA A 115 19.74 -26.59 -2.56
N CYS A 116 19.83 -25.29 -2.89
CA CYS A 116 18.87 -24.66 -3.79
C CYS A 116 18.83 -25.28 -5.19
N GLY A 117 19.85 -26.06 -5.60
CA GLY A 117 19.67 -26.95 -6.75
C GLY A 117 18.86 -28.16 -6.34
N GLY A 118 17.63 -28.23 -6.87
CA GLY A 118 16.72 -29.35 -6.66
C GLY A 118 15.61 -29.13 -5.62
N VAL A 119 15.49 -27.95 -4.99
CA VAL A 119 14.35 -27.61 -4.09
C VAL A 119 13.47 -26.49 -4.64
N SER A 120 12.18 -26.54 -4.30
CA SER A 120 11.22 -25.49 -4.64
C SER A 120 11.67 -24.13 -4.11
N GLY A 121 11.40 -23.07 -4.87
CA GLY A 121 11.66 -21.70 -4.42
C GLY A 121 10.78 -21.31 -3.23
N ASP A 122 11.22 -20.33 -2.44
CA ASP A 122 10.40 -19.79 -1.36
C ASP A 122 9.27 -18.90 -1.91
N ASP A 123 8.14 -18.90 -1.22
CA ASP A 123 7.07 -17.94 -1.45
C ASP A 123 7.51 -16.51 -1.09
N GLY A 124 6.92 -15.52 -1.74
CA GLY A 124 7.02 -14.13 -1.31
C GLY A 124 6.32 -13.88 0.03
N ALA A 125 6.63 -12.74 0.65
CA ALA A 125 5.87 -12.27 1.80
C ALA A 125 4.61 -11.50 1.36
N SER A 126 3.57 -11.50 2.21
CA SER A 126 2.36 -10.72 1.99
C SER A 126 1.83 -10.09 3.27
N GLY A 127 1.02 -9.04 3.12
CA GLY A 127 0.29 -8.39 4.22
C GLY A 127 -0.97 -9.12 4.66
N GLY A 128 -1.16 -10.35 4.20
CA GLY A 128 -2.35 -11.16 4.43
C GLY A 128 -3.15 -11.45 3.15
N ASN A 129 -4.25 -12.18 3.31
CA ASN A 129 -5.21 -12.56 2.26
C ASN A 129 -4.65 -13.44 1.12
N GLY A 130 -3.43 -13.99 1.21
CA GLY A 130 -2.86 -14.80 0.12
C GLY A 130 -2.32 -13.95 -1.04
N GLY A 131 -1.79 -12.76 -0.72
CA GLY A 131 -1.24 -11.84 -1.72
C GLY A 131 0.15 -12.21 -2.23
N GLN A 132 0.83 -13.19 -1.65
CA GLN A 132 2.19 -13.57 -2.03
C GLN A 132 2.22 -14.27 -3.38
N GLY A 133 3.29 -14.04 -4.15
CA GLY A 133 3.65 -14.94 -5.24
C GLY A 133 4.19 -16.25 -4.67
N PHE A 134 3.75 -17.39 -5.21
CA PHE A 134 4.22 -18.69 -4.74
C PHE A 134 5.53 -19.09 -5.42
N GLY A 135 6.37 -19.85 -4.73
CA GLY A 135 7.61 -20.38 -5.30
C GLY A 135 7.36 -21.43 -6.38
N GLY A 136 8.28 -21.52 -7.34
CA GLY A 136 8.29 -22.57 -8.37
C GLY A 136 8.77 -23.91 -7.82
N ASN A 137 8.23 -25.02 -8.32
CA ASN A 137 8.68 -26.36 -7.91
C ASN A 137 9.95 -26.81 -8.61
N THR A 138 10.55 -27.88 -8.11
CA THR A 138 11.68 -28.58 -8.73
C THR A 138 11.34 -30.02 -9.10
N ALA A 139 12.02 -30.53 -10.13
CA ALA A 139 11.94 -31.93 -10.51
C ALA A 139 12.54 -32.84 -9.41
N SER A 140 11.79 -33.86 -8.98
CA SER A 140 12.21 -34.80 -7.93
C SER A 140 12.92 -36.07 -8.47
N SER A 141 13.32 -36.07 -9.74
CA SER A 141 13.85 -37.25 -10.41
C SER A 141 15.37 -37.43 -10.15
N LEU A 142 15.76 -38.61 -9.66
CA LEU A 142 17.14 -39.00 -9.32
C LEU A 142 18.06 -39.23 -10.55
N ALA A 143 17.56 -39.04 -11.77
CA ALA A 143 18.36 -39.14 -12.99
C ALA A 143 18.70 -37.72 -13.48
N ALA A 144 19.97 -37.50 -13.82
CA ALA A 144 20.56 -36.23 -14.23
C ALA A 144 19.65 -35.41 -15.18
N GLY A 145 19.54 -34.10 -14.94
CA GLY A 145 18.73 -33.20 -15.77
C GLY A 145 17.46 -32.67 -15.10
N GLN A 146 17.60 -32.02 -13.93
CA GLN A 146 16.45 -31.48 -13.20
C GLN A 146 16.21 -30.04 -13.59
N SER A 147 14.97 -29.68 -13.93
CA SER A 147 14.58 -28.28 -14.12
C SER A 147 13.65 -27.76 -13.04
N GLY A 148 13.57 -26.43 -12.95
CA GLY A 148 12.68 -25.70 -12.06
C GLY A 148 11.60 -24.93 -12.80
N GLY A 149 10.41 -24.84 -12.18
CA GLY A 149 9.34 -23.96 -12.64
C GLY A 149 9.58 -22.50 -12.23
N GLY A 150 9.01 -21.55 -12.98
CA GLY A 150 9.09 -20.12 -12.65
C GLY A 150 8.32 -19.76 -11.38
N GLY A 151 8.75 -18.72 -10.67
CA GLY A 151 8.07 -18.18 -9.50
C GLY A 151 6.81 -17.38 -9.87
N GLY A 152 5.79 -17.37 -9.03
CA GLY A 152 4.56 -16.61 -9.25
C GLY A 152 4.70 -15.13 -8.90
N GLY A 153 3.97 -14.25 -9.60
CA GLY A 153 3.95 -12.82 -9.31
C GLY A 153 3.17 -12.47 -8.04
N GLY A 154 3.62 -11.42 -7.34
CA GLY A 154 2.90 -10.85 -6.20
C GLY A 154 1.53 -10.30 -6.61
N ALA A 155 0.53 -10.49 -5.76
CA ALA A 155 -0.85 -10.12 -6.05
C ALA A 155 -1.08 -8.62 -6.30
N ARG A 156 -2.28 -8.23 -6.70
CA ARG A 156 -2.62 -6.84 -7.07
C ARG A 156 -3.50 -6.13 -6.05
N PHE A 157 -3.63 -4.81 -6.17
CA PHE A 157 -4.86 -4.10 -5.83
C PHE A 157 -5.73 -3.88 -7.07
N GLY A 158 -7.06 -3.85 -6.87
CA GLY A 158 -8.02 -3.47 -7.92
C GLY A 158 -8.08 -4.46 -9.10
N THR A 159 -8.49 -3.97 -10.28
CA THR A 159 -8.72 -4.82 -11.48
C THR A 159 -7.77 -4.59 -12.66
N VAL A 160 -6.87 -3.60 -12.60
CA VAL A 160 -6.17 -3.06 -13.79
C VAL A 160 -5.13 -4.02 -14.37
N THR A 161 -4.07 -4.35 -13.63
CA THR A 161 -3.07 -5.35 -14.06
C THR A 161 -3.16 -6.55 -13.15
N LEU A 162 -3.45 -7.70 -13.73
CA LEU A 162 -3.47 -8.98 -13.04
C LEU A 162 -2.05 -9.49 -12.83
N PRO A 163 -1.73 -10.03 -11.64
CA PRO A 163 -0.51 -10.80 -11.49
C PRO A 163 -0.61 -12.06 -12.36
N THR A 164 0.53 -12.59 -12.80
CA THR A 164 0.57 -13.85 -13.55
C THR A 164 1.29 -14.92 -12.76
N SER A 165 0.90 -16.18 -12.97
CA SER A 165 1.70 -17.31 -12.50
C SER A 165 3.02 -17.35 -13.28
N GLY A 166 4.03 -18.00 -12.71
CA GLY A 166 5.20 -18.39 -13.49
C GLY A 166 4.82 -19.40 -14.57
N THR A 167 5.73 -19.66 -15.49
CA THR A 167 5.55 -20.69 -16.51
C THR A 167 6.22 -22.00 -16.07
N ASN A 168 5.60 -23.11 -16.45
CA ASN A 168 6.08 -24.44 -16.07
C ASN A 168 7.43 -24.74 -16.72
N GLY A 169 8.30 -25.43 -15.98
CA GLY A 169 9.52 -26.03 -16.54
C GLY A 169 9.23 -27.39 -17.18
N LEU A 170 10.18 -27.88 -17.98
CA LEU A 170 10.23 -29.27 -18.44
C LEU A 170 11.54 -29.89 -17.97
N ASP A 171 11.50 -31.07 -17.38
CA ASP A 171 12.73 -31.84 -17.09
C ASP A 171 13.33 -32.41 -18.39
N ASP A 172 14.54 -32.96 -18.32
CA ASP A 172 15.25 -33.50 -19.48
C ASP A 172 14.53 -34.72 -20.14
N LEU A 173 13.55 -35.31 -19.44
CA LEU A 173 12.69 -36.39 -19.94
C LEU A 173 11.35 -35.86 -20.50
N GLY A 174 11.14 -34.55 -20.50
CA GLY A 174 9.91 -33.88 -20.94
C GLY A 174 8.79 -33.87 -19.90
N GLY A 175 9.07 -34.24 -18.65
CA GLY A 175 8.15 -34.15 -17.52
C GLY A 175 7.87 -32.70 -17.11
N VAL A 176 6.61 -32.37 -16.86
CA VAL A 176 6.19 -31.00 -16.49
C VAL A 176 6.53 -30.70 -15.04
N ILE A 177 7.26 -29.61 -14.81
CA ILE A 177 7.57 -29.07 -13.49
C ILE A 177 6.70 -27.84 -13.25
N ASN A 178 5.81 -27.92 -12.26
CA ASN A 178 4.82 -26.88 -12.02
C ASN A 178 5.47 -25.58 -11.54
N ALA A 179 5.04 -24.47 -12.14
CA ALA A 179 5.37 -23.13 -11.70
C ALA A 179 4.66 -22.73 -10.40
N GLY A 180 5.15 -21.66 -9.80
CA GLY A 180 4.50 -20.96 -8.71
C GLY A 180 3.26 -20.22 -9.19
N ALA A 181 2.17 -20.34 -8.44
CA ALA A 181 0.93 -19.61 -8.70
C ALA A 181 1.09 -18.11 -8.40
N ALA A 182 0.37 -17.27 -9.15
CA ALA A 182 0.20 -15.86 -8.79
C ALA A 182 -0.50 -15.71 -7.43
N GLY A 183 -0.21 -14.61 -6.73
CA GLY A 183 -1.01 -14.23 -5.57
C GLY A 183 -2.47 -13.96 -5.97
N VAL A 184 -3.42 -14.53 -5.22
CA VAL A 184 -4.82 -14.70 -5.66
C VAL A 184 -5.77 -13.58 -5.24
N SER A 185 -5.37 -12.66 -4.35
CA SER A 185 -6.27 -11.69 -3.74
C SER A 185 -5.81 -10.24 -3.84
N SER A 186 -6.76 -9.31 -3.71
CA SER A 186 -6.42 -7.97 -3.26
C SER A 186 -6.02 -8.03 -1.79
N TYR A 187 -4.76 -7.76 -1.48
CA TYR A 187 -4.23 -7.90 -0.12
C TYR A 187 -4.87 -6.92 0.90
N ALA A 188 -5.72 -5.98 0.48
CA ALA A 188 -6.73 -5.30 1.31
C ALA A 188 -7.94 -4.79 0.48
N PRO A 189 -9.16 -4.72 1.06
CA PRO A 189 -10.35 -4.20 0.37
C PRO A 189 -10.38 -2.66 0.32
N GLU A 190 -11.00 -2.09 -0.72
CA GLU A 190 -11.12 -0.64 -0.91
C GLU A 190 -11.90 0.06 0.22
N SER A 191 -12.90 -0.63 0.79
CA SER A 191 -13.71 -0.13 1.90
C SER A 191 -12.92 0.15 3.18
N ALA A 192 -11.69 -0.36 3.29
CA ALA A 192 -10.80 -0.16 4.43
C ALA A 192 -9.55 0.66 4.08
N PHE A 193 -9.50 1.31 2.91
CA PHE A 193 -8.28 1.97 2.42
C PHE A 193 -7.66 2.97 3.41
N GLU A 194 -8.51 3.73 4.11
CA GLU A 194 -8.09 4.77 5.06
C GLU A 194 -7.56 4.23 6.38
N SER A 195 -8.04 3.05 6.80
CA SER A 195 -7.65 2.39 8.05
C SER A 195 -6.61 1.29 7.87
N LEU A 196 -6.49 0.76 6.66
CA LEU A 196 -5.58 -0.30 6.28
C LEU A 196 -4.83 0.10 5.00
N LEU A 197 -3.70 0.74 5.21
CA LEU A 197 -2.77 1.16 4.16
C LEU A 197 -1.60 0.17 4.13
N VAL A 198 -1.62 -0.74 3.16
CA VAL A 198 -0.70 -1.88 3.04
C VAL A 198 0.02 -1.79 1.69
N GLY A 199 1.33 -2.03 1.68
CA GLY A 199 2.15 -1.99 0.47
C GLY A 199 2.06 -3.28 -0.34
N GLY A 200 2.73 -3.28 -1.49
CA GLY A 200 2.77 -4.39 -2.42
C GLY A 200 3.34 -5.66 -1.80
N SER A 201 2.86 -6.80 -2.25
CA SER A 201 3.37 -8.12 -1.90
C SER A 201 4.61 -8.49 -2.74
N GLY A 202 5.44 -9.38 -2.20
CA GLY A 202 6.57 -9.92 -2.93
C GLY A 202 6.17 -11.03 -3.91
N GLY A 203 6.98 -11.19 -4.96
CA GLY A 203 6.91 -12.35 -5.85
C GLY A 203 7.60 -13.58 -5.25
N GLY A 204 7.25 -14.78 -5.73
CA GLY A 204 7.88 -16.03 -5.32
C GLY A 204 9.19 -16.30 -6.07
N SER A 205 10.10 -17.07 -5.49
CA SER A 205 11.33 -17.50 -6.17
C SER A 205 11.04 -18.56 -7.24
N GLY A 206 11.83 -18.60 -8.30
CA GLY A 206 11.87 -19.74 -9.22
C GLY A 206 12.42 -20.99 -8.54
N GLY A 207 12.03 -22.17 -9.04
CA GLY A 207 12.61 -23.45 -8.63
C GLY A 207 14.02 -23.63 -9.18
N GLY A 208 14.88 -24.31 -8.43
CA GLY A 208 16.23 -24.66 -8.89
C GLY A 208 16.28 -25.84 -9.87
N GLY A 209 17.49 -26.22 -10.27
CA GLY A 209 17.72 -27.36 -11.15
C GLY A 209 19.11 -27.97 -10.95
N ASP A 210 19.37 -29.06 -11.67
CA ASP A 210 20.64 -29.77 -11.71
C ASP A 210 21.03 -30.03 -13.17
N ASP A 211 22.14 -29.44 -13.59
CA ASP A 211 22.81 -29.75 -14.86
C ASP A 211 24.05 -30.59 -14.58
N SER A 212 23.93 -31.90 -14.82
CA SER A 212 25.07 -32.83 -14.81
C SER A 212 25.83 -32.89 -13.46
N GLY A 213 25.11 -32.73 -12.34
CA GLY A 213 25.66 -32.68 -10.98
C GLY A 213 26.00 -31.27 -10.50
N THR A 214 25.77 -30.24 -11.33
CA THR A 214 25.89 -28.83 -10.93
C THR A 214 24.52 -28.30 -10.53
N LEU A 215 24.38 -28.00 -9.25
CA LEU A 215 23.19 -27.41 -8.68
C LEU A 215 23.04 -25.92 -9.07
N HIS A 216 21.88 -25.53 -9.57
CA HIS A 216 21.53 -24.16 -9.94
C HIS A 216 20.34 -23.68 -9.12
N SER A 217 20.43 -22.51 -8.50
CA SER A 217 19.27 -21.87 -7.89
C SER A 217 18.42 -21.13 -8.92
N GLY A 218 17.11 -21.10 -8.68
CA GLY A 218 16.20 -20.23 -9.41
C GLY A 218 16.40 -18.76 -9.05
N GLY A 219 15.88 -17.88 -9.92
CA GLY A 219 15.87 -16.45 -9.68
C GLY A 219 14.98 -16.09 -8.49
N ALA A 220 15.43 -15.17 -7.64
CA ALA A 220 14.66 -14.77 -6.47
C ALA A 220 13.50 -13.84 -6.85
N GLY A 221 12.46 -13.82 -6.03
CA GLY A 221 11.31 -12.96 -6.24
C GLY A 221 11.60 -11.48 -5.98
N GLY A 222 10.92 -10.59 -6.71
CA GLY A 222 11.00 -9.14 -6.51
C GLY A 222 10.23 -8.66 -5.28
N GLY A 223 10.72 -7.60 -4.62
CA GLY A 223 10.06 -6.98 -3.48
C GLY A 223 8.84 -6.15 -3.89
N GLY A 224 7.80 -6.10 -3.07
CA GLY A 224 6.63 -5.26 -3.33
C GLY A 224 6.88 -3.78 -3.07
N GLY A 225 6.15 -2.91 -3.80
CA GLY A 225 6.22 -1.46 -3.66
C GLY A 225 5.74 -0.97 -2.29
N GLY A 226 6.25 0.19 -1.86
CA GLY A 226 5.95 0.77 -0.55
C GLY A 226 4.59 1.47 -0.43
N VAL A 227 4.45 2.21 0.66
CA VAL A 227 3.24 2.91 1.03
C VAL A 227 3.55 4.38 1.26
N LEU A 228 2.80 5.24 0.57
CA LEU A 228 2.83 6.69 0.75
C LEU A 228 1.44 7.21 1.08
N ARG A 229 1.35 8.03 2.12
CA ARG A 229 0.20 8.91 2.39
C ARG A 229 0.67 10.35 2.48
N ILE A 230 0.04 11.23 1.73
CA ILE A 230 0.21 12.69 1.83
C ILE A 230 -1.12 13.31 2.23
N GLN A 231 -1.12 14.14 3.26
CA GLN A 231 -2.28 14.89 3.74
C GLN A 231 -1.91 16.37 3.80
N ALA A 232 -2.55 17.20 2.98
CA ALA A 232 -2.25 18.62 2.85
C ALA A 232 -3.47 19.48 3.19
N GLY A 233 -3.30 20.51 4.01
CA GLY A 233 -4.30 21.56 4.18
C GLY A 233 -4.32 22.57 3.03
N GLY A 234 -3.26 22.57 2.21
CA GLY A 234 -3.20 23.32 0.96
C GLY A 234 -3.28 22.43 -0.27
N ASP A 235 -2.64 22.87 -1.36
CA ASP A 235 -2.57 22.14 -2.62
C ASP A 235 -1.47 21.06 -2.59
N ILE A 236 -1.68 19.97 -3.34
CA ILE A 236 -0.62 19.01 -3.70
C ILE A 236 -0.29 19.20 -5.18
N THR A 237 0.95 19.62 -5.48
CA THR A 237 1.40 19.83 -6.86
C THR A 237 2.59 18.93 -7.21
N VAL A 238 2.41 18.06 -8.20
CA VAL A 238 3.48 17.27 -8.83
C VAL A 238 3.85 17.92 -10.17
N ASN A 239 4.93 18.71 -10.21
CA ASN A 239 5.32 19.44 -11.42
C ASN A 239 5.81 18.52 -12.55
N LEU A 240 5.88 19.07 -13.77
CA LEU A 240 6.35 18.35 -14.96
C LEU A 240 7.75 17.74 -14.75
N GLY A 241 7.90 16.49 -15.18
CA GLY A 241 9.14 15.71 -15.04
C GLY A 241 9.47 15.27 -13.61
N ARG A 242 8.55 15.44 -12.66
CA ARG A 242 8.65 14.91 -11.29
C ARG A 242 7.80 13.66 -11.15
N SER A 243 8.20 12.77 -10.24
CA SER A 243 7.48 11.52 -10.02
C SER A 243 7.27 11.17 -8.55
N ILE A 244 6.18 10.44 -8.31
CA ILE A 244 5.97 9.64 -7.10
C ILE A 244 5.88 8.18 -7.58
N THR A 245 6.80 7.32 -7.14
CA THR A 245 6.82 5.91 -7.54
C THR A 245 6.73 4.99 -6.32
N SER A 246 5.92 3.95 -6.46
CA SER A 246 5.79 2.84 -5.52
C SER A 246 5.61 1.54 -6.31
N ASN A 247 6.53 1.28 -7.22
CA ASN A 247 6.49 0.12 -8.10
C ASN A 247 7.00 -1.13 -7.37
N GLY A 248 6.54 -2.30 -7.80
CA GLY A 248 7.14 -3.57 -7.43
C GLY A 248 8.50 -3.75 -8.10
N GLY A 249 9.40 -4.46 -7.43
CA GLY A 249 10.67 -4.89 -7.98
C GLY A 249 10.48 -6.07 -8.94
N ASN A 250 11.38 -6.17 -9.93
CA ASN A 250 11.40 -7.30 -10.85
C ASN A 250 11.87 -8.57 -10.14
N GLY A 251 11.47 -9.72 -10.68
CA GLY A 251 12.11 -10.99 -10.32
C GLY A 251 13.55 -11.06 -10.85
N GLY A 252 14.39 -11.86 -10.21
CA GLY A 252 15.71 -12.19 -10.71
C GLY A 252 15.64 -13.31 -11.76
N ASP A 253 16.63 -13.38 -12.63
CA ASP A 253 16.71 -14.43 -13.65
C ASP A 253 17.18 -15.76 -13.05
N GLY A 254 16.80 -16.88 -13.68
CA GLY A 254 17.34 -18.19 -13.36
C GLY A 254 18.84 -18.31 -13.67
N SER A 255 19.50 -19.29 -13.05
CA SER A 255 20.85 -19.73 -13.38
C SER A 255 20.90 -21.02 -14.23
N GLY A 256 22.01 -21.20 -14.95
CA GLY A 256 22.27 -22.40 -15.77
C GLY A 256 21.31 -22.49 -16.94
N ALA A 257 21.12 -23.67 -17.50
CA ALA A 257 20.06 -23.90 -18.48
C ALA A 257 18.85 -24.59 -17.84
N VAL A 258 18.71 -24.61 -16.51
CA VAL A 258 17.79 -25.55 -15.84
C VAL A 258 16.87 -24.91 -14.80
N SER A 259 17.11 -23.68 -14.35
CA SER A 259 16.33 -23.09 -13.26
C SER A 259 15.31 -22.06 -13.73
N GLY A 260 14.25 -21.87 -12.93
CA GLY A 260 13.17 -20.94 -13.23
C GLY A 260 13.50 -19.49 -12.86
N GLY A 261 12.89 -18.56 -13.57
CA GLY A 261 12.93 -17.13 -13.23
C GLY A 261 12.08 -16.80 -11.99
N GLY A 262 12.47 -15.78 -11.25
CA GLY A 262 11.75 -15.29 -10.08
C GLY A 262 10.49 -14.50 -10.47
N GLY A 263 9.43 -14.60 -9.68
CA GLY A 263 8.23 -13.78 -9.85
C GLY A 263 8.46 -12.33 -9.39
N ALA A 264 7.79 -11.37 -10.02
CA ALA A 264 7.91 -9.97 -9.66
C ALA A 264 7.07 -9.59 -8.43
N GLY A 265 7.51 -8.56 -7.71
CA GLY A 265 6.72 -7.91 -6.67
C GLY A 265 5.62 -7.03 -7.27
N SER A 266 4.57 -6.78 -6.50
CA SER A 266 3.46 -5.91 -6.92
C SER A 266 3.66 -4.44 -6.57
N GLY A 267 2.91 -3.57 -7.25
CA GLY A 267 2.89 -2.15 -6.92
C GLY A 267 2.34 -1.87 -5.52
N GLY A 268 2.78 -0.77 -4.92
CA GLY A 268 2.39 -0.36 -3.58
C GLY A 268 1.11 0.48 -3.52
N ALA A 269 0.99 1.29 -2.48
CA ALA A 269 -0.16 2.17 -2.26
C ALA A 269 0.26 3.64 -2.18
N ILE A 270 -0.38 4.48 -2.99
CA ILE A 270 -0.20 5.94 -2.96
C ILE A 270 -1.55 6.58 -2.63
N PHE A 271 -1.57 7.39 -1.57
CA PHE A 271 -2.75 8.12 -1.13
C PHE A 271 -2.45 9.60 -1.00
N LEU A 272 -3.06 10.44 -1.82
CA LEU A 272 -2.93 11.89 -1.75
C LEU A 272 -4.27 12.48 -1.29
N GLN A 273 -4.24 13.32 -0.25
CA GLN A 273 -5.41 14.02 0.27
C GLN A 273 -5.08 15.50 0.41
N ALA A 274 -5.90 16.38 -0.18
CA ALA A 274 -5.70 17.83 -0.13
C ALA A 274 -7.02 18.53 0.18
N GLU A 275 -7.02 19.49 1.11
CA GLU A 275 -8.16 20.42 1.27
C GLU A 275 -8.23 21.43 0.12
N GLY A 276 -7.07 21.76 -0.47
CA GLY A 276 -6.96 22.45 -1.75
C GLY A 276 -6.93 21.49 -2.93
N ASN A 277 -6.35 21.92 -4.05
CA ASN A 277 -6.33 21.16 -5.29
C ASN A 277 -5.21 20.11 -5.33
N ILE A 278 -5.46 19.01 -6.03
CA ILE A 278 -4.44 18.06 -6.47
C ILE A 278 -4.14 18.28 -7.96
N LEU A 279 -2.94 18.80 -8.26
CA LEU A 279 -2.43 19.08 -9.60
C LEU A 279 -1.29 18.12 -9.97
N ILE A 280 -1.54 17.22 -10.93
CA ILE A 280 -0.56 16.23 -11.41
C ILE A 280 -0.11 16.59 -12.84
N ASN A 281 1.01 17.30 -12.96
CA ASN A 281 1.69 17.55 -14.24
C ASN A 281 2.85 16.58 -14.51
N GLY A 282 3.34 15.89 -13.47
CA GLY A 282 4.37 14.85 -13.54
C GLY A 282 3.77 13.44 -13.66
N SER A 283 4.32 12.46 -12.93
CA SER A 283 3.81 11.08 -12.93
C SER A 283 3.59 10.51 -11.53
N VAL A 284 2.53 9.72 -11.35
CA VAL A 284 2.28 8.94 -10.12
C VAL A 284 2.11 7.47 -10.51
N ASN A 285 3.05 6.63 -10.07
CA ASN A 285 3.16 5.23 -10.50
C ASN A 285 3.16 4.25 -9.33
N ALA A 286 2.36 3.20 -9.43
CA ALA A 286 2.34 2.06 -8.53
C ALA A 286 2.12 0.77 -9.32
N THR A 287 3.00 0.47 -10.28
CA THR A 287 2.90 -0.73 -11.13
C THR A 287 3.61 -1.92 -10.51
N GLY A 288 3.23 -3.15 -10.88
CA GLY A 288 4.03 -4.32 -10.55
C GLY A 288 5.33 -4.35 -11.36
N GLY A 289 6.27 -5.19 -10.92
CA GLY A 289 7.49 -5.50 -11.67
C GLY A 289 7.26 -6.55 -12.75
N THR A 290 8.28 -6.80 -13.56
CA THR A 290 8.33 -7.91 -14.51
C THR A 290 8.93 -9.16 -13.87
N GLY A 291 8.43 -10.33 -14.24
CA GLY A 291 9.08 -11.60 -13.88
C GLY A 291 10.49 -11.67 -14.45
N GLY A 292 11.36 -12.44 -13.80
CA GLY A 292 12.69 -12.75 -14.32
C GLY A 292 12.64 -13.85 -15.38
N ASP A 293 13.65 -13.90 -16.24
CA ASP A 293 13.71 -14.87 -17.32
C ASP A 293 14.15 -16.23 -16.80
N GLY A 294 13.46 -17.27 -17.25
CA GLY A 294 13.90 -18.66 -17.09
C GLY A 294 14.92 -18.99 -18.18
N THR A 295 15.98 -19.73 -17.83
CA THR A 295 17.09 -19.95 -18.77
C THR A 295 17.00 -21.26 -19.55
N HIS A 296 15.96 -22.08 -19.32
CA HIS A 296 15.75 -23.33 -20.06
C HIS A 296 15.00 -23.08 -21.39
N ALA A 297 15.19 -23.96 -22.36
CA ALA A 297 14.69 -23.84 -23.74
C ALA A 297 13.15 -23.81 -23.89
N THR A 298 12.38 -23.89 -22.80
CA THR A 298 10.91 -24.04 -22.82
C THR A 298 10.15 -22.97 -22.03
N ASN A 299 10.73 -21.78 -21.81
CA ASN A 299 10.13 -20.64 -21.10
C ASN A 299 9.66 -21.02 -19.69
N ASN A 300 10.58 -21.08 -18.72
CA ASN A 300 10.29 -21.22 -17.28
C ASN A 300 10.43 -19.88 -16.53
N ASP A 301 9.96 -18.82 -17.17
CA ASP A 301 9.94 -17.43 -16.72
C ASP A 301 9.07 -17.24 -15.48
N GLY A 302 9.46 -16.25 -14.68
CA GLY A 302 8.68 -15.79 -13.55
C GLY A 302 7.42 -15.03 -13.96
N GLY A 303 6.42 -15.04 -13.08
CA GLY A 303 5.20 -14.27 -13.25
C GLY A 303 5.39 -12.77 -12.99
N SER A 304 4.66 -11.94 -13.73
CA SER A 304 4.65 -10.49 -13.50
C SER A 304 3.81 -10.11 -12.29
N GLY A 305 4.22 -9.04 -11.60
CA GLY A 305 3.54 -8.54 -10.41
C GLY A 305 2.26 -7.77 -10.73
N GLY A 306 1.30 -7.80 -9.82
CA GLY A 306 0.06 -7.03 -9.93
C GLY A 306 0.26 -5.52 -9.80
N SER A 307 -0.69 -4.74 -10.33
CA SER A 307 -0.72 -3.29 -10.06
C SER A 307 -0.99 -3.02 -8.58
N GLY A 308 -0.43 -1.91 -8.08
CA GLY A 308 -0.76 -1.32 -6.79
C GLY A 308 -2.05 -0.50 -6.84
N ARG A 309 -2.16 0.47 -5.93
CA ARG A 309 -3.33 1.36 -5.81
C ARG A 309 -2.93 2.82 -5.71
N ILE A 310 -3.70 3.68 -6.35
CA ILE A 310 -3.56 5.13 -6.27
C ILE A 310 -4.93 5.70 -5.91
N ARG A 311 -5.01 6.51 -4.85
CA ARG A 311 -6.22 7.20 -4.45
C ARG A 311 -5.94 8.68 -4.24
N PHE A 312 -6.83 9.53 -4.75
CA PHE A 312 -6.80 10.97 -4.57
C PHE A 312 -8.11 11.45 -3.93
N ASP A 313 -7.98 12.21 -2.86
CA ASP A 313 -9.10 12.89 -2.22
C ASP A 313 -8.84 14.40 -2.25
N ASP A 314 -9.71 15.14 -2.95
CA ASP A 314 -9.63 16.60 -3.11
C ASP A 314 -10.91 17.24 -2.56
N GLY A 315 -10.88 18.50 -2.17
CA GLY A 315 -12.03 19.27 -1.70
C GLY A 315 -13.21 19.27 -2.68
N ASP A 316 -12.97 19.28 -3.99
CA ASP A 316 -14.01 19.25 -5.02
C ASP A 316 -14.04 17.96 -5.86
N GLY A 317 -13.07 17.06 -5.66
CA GLY A 317 -12.93 15.80 -6.38
C GLY A 317 -12.45 15.95 -7.83
N ILE A 318 -11.95 17.12 -8.23
CA ILE A 318 -11.45 17.40 -9.58
C ILE A 318 -9.93 17.40 -9.57
N ILE A 319 -9.34 16.31 -10.05
CA ILE A 319 -7.89 16.22 -10.23
C ILE A 319 -7.50 16.88 -11.55
N THR A 320 -6.59 17.85 -11.48
CA THR A 320 -6.14 18.62 -12.66
C THR A 320 -4.72 18.25 -13.09
N GLY A 321 -4.33 18.71 -14.28
CA GLY A 321 -2.98 18.53 -14.83
C GLY A 321 -2.92 17.62 -16.05
N THR A 322 -1.76 17.58 -16.69
CA THR A 322 -1.52 16.81 -17.93
C THR A 322 -0.60 15.60 -17.72
N GLY A 323 -0.35 15.24 -16.47
CA GLY A 323 0.55 14.17 -16.08
C GLY A 323 -0.03 12.77 -16.31
N THR A 324 0.76 11.75 -15.94
CA THR A 324 0.36 10.34 -16.04
C THR A 324 0.12 9.73 -14.66
N ILE A 325 -0.91 8.91 -14.55
CA ILE A 325 -1.26 8.21 -13.32
C ILE A 325 -1.44 6.73 -13.67
N THR A 326 -0.62 5.84 -13.09
CA THR A 326 -0.62 4.41 -13.48
C THR A 326 -0.42 3.51 -12.25
N PRO A 327 -1.39 2.68 -11.87
CA PRO A 327 -2.73 2.50 -12.48
C PRO A 327 -3.61 3.74 -12.33
N ALA A 328 -4.77 3.76 -13.00
CA ALA A 328 -5.73 4.86 -12.84
C ALA A 328 -6.10 5.06 -11.37
N ALA A 329 -6.13 6.31 -10.91
CA ALA A 329 -6.48 6.62 -9.53
C ALA A 329 -7.97 6.49 -9.27
N TYR A 330 -8.33 6.02 -8.06
CA TYR A 330 -9.64 6.25 -7.49
C TYR A 330 -9.72 7.68 -6.96
N VAL A 331 -10.74 8.43 -7.38
CA VAL A 331 -10.91 9.84 -6.99
C VAL A 331 -12.18 9.97 -6.17
N THR A 332 -12.08 10.64 -5.03
CA THR A 332 -13.25 11.01 -4.21
C THR A 332 -13.17 12.47 -3.80
N THR A 333 -14.32 13.06 -3.50
CA THR A 333 -14.38 14.34 -2.78
C THR A 333 -14.10 14.10 -1.31
N LEU A 334 -13.28 14.93 -0.68
CA LEU A 334 -13.24 15.00 0.77
C LEU A 334 -14.64 15.36 1.27
N PRO A 335 -15.12 14.76 2.36
CA PRO A 335 -16.37 15.18 2.97
C PRO A 335 -16.20 16.61 3.46
N VAL A 336 -16.68 17.58 2.68
CA VAL A 336 -16.62 19.00 3.01
C VAL A 336 -17.34 19.19 4.34
N THR A 337 -16.56 19.38 5.39
CA THR A 337 -17.06 19.50 6.74
C THR A 337 -17.44 20.96 6.98
N GLY A 338 -18.54 21.35 6.33
CA GLY A 338 -19.07 22.69 6.37
C GLY A 338 -19.96 22.91 5.18
N VAL A 339 -21.26 23.07 5.42
CA VAL A 339 -22.27 23.33 4.40
C VAL A 339 -22.69 22.08 3.59
N GLN A 340 -23.17 21.04 4.30
CA GLN A 340 -24.57 20.70 4.00
C GLN A 340 -25.35 21.96 4.38
N GLN A 341 -25.47 22.91 3.45
CA GLN A 341 -26.66 23.73 3.42
C GLN A 341 -27.73 22.65 3.23
N GLN A 342 -28.32 22.19 4.33
CA GLN A 342 -29.70 21.79 4.23
C GLN A 342 -30.37 23.09 3.82
N VAL A 343 -30.45 23.30 2.50
CA VAL A 343 -31.49 24.10 1.91
C VAL A 343 -32.74 23.33 2.29
N PHE A 344 -33.21 23.60 3.50
CA PHE A 344 -34.60 23.49 3.79
C PHE A 344 -35.22 24.52 2.86
N GLU A 345 -35.50 24.11 1.63
CA GLU A 345 -36.66 24.63 0.95
C GLU A 345 -37.80 24.24 1.87
N SER A 346 -38.09 25.13 2.81
CA SER A 346 -39.28 25.04 3.59
C SER A 346 -40.36 25.62 2.70
N PRO A 347 -41.26 24.82 2.10
CA PRO A 347 -42.57 25.34 1.82
C PRO A 347 -43.23 25.52 3.19
N ILE A 348 -42.89 26.58 3.92
CA ILE A 348 -43.78 27.05 5.01
C ILE A 348 -44.96 27.70 4.30
N SER A 349 -45.79 26.85 3.69
CA SER A 349 -47.22 26.95 3.83
C SER A 349 -47.53 26.11 5.07
N CYS A 350 -47.95 26.77 6.15
CA CYS A 350 -48.38 26.20 7.43
C CYS A 350 -48.82 24.73 7.34
N GLY A 351 -47.96 23.80 7.75
CA GLY A 351 -48.23 22.36 7.71
C GLY A 351 -47.26 21.62 8.62
N SER A 352 -47.80 20.72 9.45
CA SER A 352 -47.14 20.05 10.57
C SER A 352 -45.81 19.37 10.22
N ILE A 353 -44.83 19.49 11.12
CA ILE A 353 -43.62 18.67 11.13
C ILE A 353 -44.02 17.21 11.37
N GLY A 354 -44.00 16.41 10.29
CA GLY A 354 -44.11 14.96 10.37
C GLY A 354 -42.79 14.38 10.87
N VAL A 355 -42.73 14.01 12.14
CA VAL A 355 -41.60 13.25 12.71
C VAL A 355 -41.70 11.82 12.20
N ILE A 356 -41.03 11.50 11.10
CA ILE A 356 -41.13 10.20 10.41
C ILE A 356 -40.47 9.04 11.18
N ASP A 357 -39.74 9.32 12.27
CA ASP A 357 -39.04 8.30 13.02
C ASP A 357 -39.37 8.37 14.52
N LYS A 358 -40.64 8.07 14.83
CA LYS A 358 -41.26 8.21 16.16
C LYS A 358 -40.40 7.57 17.27
N ASP A 359 -39.76 6.44 16.98
CA ASP A 359 -38.93 5.69 17.93
C ASP A 359 -37.58 6.35 18.22
N ARG A 360 -36.98 7.03 17.23
CA ARG A 360 -35.71 7.76 17.43
C ARG A 360 -35.92 9.05 18.20
N SER A 361 -36.98 9.79 17.89
CA SER A 361 -37.36 11.00 18.63
C SER A 361 -37.73 10.70 20.08
N LEU A 362 -38.45 9.59 20.34
CA LEU A 362 -38.81 9.19 21.70
C LEU A 362 -37.57 8.83 22.53
N LYS A 363 -36.61 8.10 21.94
CA LYS A 363 -35.35 7.74 22.62
C LYS A 363 -34.49 8.98 22.94
N LEU A 364 -34.45 9.96 22.05
CA LEU A 364 -33.75 11.24 22.29
C LEU A 364 -34.39 12.04 23.42
N VAL A 365 -35.73 12.14 23.44
CA VAL A 365 -36.46 12.83 24.51
C VAL A 365 -36.28 12.10 25.85
N LEU A 366 -36.37 10.77 25.88
CA LEU A 366 -36.13 9.99 27.09
C LEU A 366 -34.70 10.18 27.63
N SER A 367 -33.70 10.21 26.75
CA SER A 367 -32.30 10.44 27.11
C SER A 367 -32.11 11.83 27.75
N MET A 368 -32.70 12.88 27.17
CA MET A 368 -32.62 14.23 27.75
C MET A 368 -33.32 14.31 29.11
N VAL A 369 -34.51 13.73 29.25
CA VAL A 369 -35.26 13.71 30.53
C VAL A 369 -34.48 12.95 31.61
N PHE A 370 -33.83 11.84 31.26
CA PHE A 370 -32.99 11.08 32.19
C PHE A 370 -31.80 11.90 32.68
N ILE A 371 -31.11 12.62 31.79
CA ILE A 371 -29.99 13.50 32.16
C ILE A 371 -30.46 14.64 33.08
N MET A 372 -31.62 15.26 32.80
CA MET A 372 -32.18 16.29 33.68
C MET A 372 -32.53 15.75 35.07
N LEU A 373 -33.13 14.56 35.15
CA LEU A 373 -33.47 13.90 36.42
C LEU A 373 -32.23 13.58 37.26
N VAL A 374 -31.19 13.01 36.64
CA VAL A 374 -29.91 12.73 37.31
C VAL A 374 -29.27 14.03 37.81
N SER A 375 -29.26 15.08 36.98
CA SER A 375 -28.72 16.40 37.34
C SER A 375 -29.49 17.01 38.52
N TYR A 376 -30.82 16.89 38.53
CA TYR A 376 -31.67 17.39 39.62
C TYR A 376 -31.44 16.65 40.93
N ILE A 377 -31.31 15.32 40.91
CA ILE A 377 -31.03 14.51 42.10
C ILE A 377 -29.67 14.87 42.71
N VAL A 378 -28.64 15.04 41.87
CA VAL A 378 -27.30 15.46 42.30
C VAL A 378 -27.35 16.87 42.91
N SER A 379 -28.04 17.80 42.27
CA SER A 379 -28.20 19.17 42.78
C SER A 379 -28.87 19.21 44.16
N LYS A 380 -29.97 18.46 44.37
CA LYS A 380 -30.66 18.42 45.67
C LYS A 380 -29.83 17.81 46.80
N ARG A 381 -28.98 16.83 46.52
CA ARG A 381 -28.11 16.26 47.57
C ARG A 381 -27.03 17.22 48.05
N SER A 382 -26.58 18.15 47.20
CA SER A 382 -25.58 19.17 47.59
C SER A 382 -26.11 20.25 48.54
N LEU A 383 -27.43 20.36 48.71
CA LEU A 383 -28.08 21.38 49.54
C LEU A 383 -28.36 20.93 50.99
N ASN A 384 -28.15 19.66 51.32
CA ASN A 384 -28.42 19.07 52.64
C ASN A 384 -27.14 18.66 53.41
N ILE A 385 -25.99 19.20 53.02
CA ILE A 385 -24.70 19.10 53.72
C ILE A 385 -24.24 20.52 54.01
#